data_AF-A0A521I9T6-F1
#
_entry.id   AF-A0A521I9T6-F1
#
_cell.length_a   1.000
_cell.length_b   1.000
_cell.length_c   1.000
_cell.angle_alpha   90.00
_cell.angle_beta   90.00
_cell.angle_gamma   90.00
#
_symmetry.space_group_name_H-M   'P 1'
#
loop_
_entity.id
_entity.type
_entity.pdbx_description
1 polymer ?
#
loop_
_entity_poly.entity_id
_entity_poly.type
_entity_poly.pdbx_seq_one_letter_code
_entity_poly.pdbx_strand_id
1 'polypeptide(L)'
;METTKRVALTREEIAEIVRGLDPIDWVQLRLIAQLPPEEQIMAGMRAAEFARAIVRGALMERFPNETRSQINMRVLRHFTTVRMESK
;
A
#
# COMPACT_ATOMS: atom_id res chain seq x y z
N MET A 1 26.96 -9.99 19.35
CA MET A 1 25.91 -8.96 19.25
C MET A 1 26.51 -7.77 18.53
N GLU A 2 26.31 -7.65 17.22
CA GLU A 2 26.65 -6.42 16.50
C GLU A 2 25.65 -5.33 16.90
N THR A 3 26.16 -4.28 17.52
CA THR A 3 25.40 -3.06 17.78
C THR A 3 25.27 -2.32 16.47
N THR A 4 24.09 -2.39 15.84
CA THR A 4 23.79 -1.56 14.67
C THR A 4 23.90 -0.10 15.09
N LYS A 5 25.00 0.57 14.71
CA LYS A 5 25.16 2.01 14.91
C LYS A 5 24.05 2.71 14.14
N ARG A 6 23.16 3.41 14.86
CA ARG A 6 22.19 4.32 14.23
C ARG A 6 22.96 5.51 13.66
N VAL A 7 23.15 5.51 12.35
CA VAL A 7 23.68 6.67 11.61
C VAL A 7 22.52 7.61 11.31
N ALA A 8 22.67 8.89 11.62
CA ALA A 8 21.70 9.90 11.24
C ALA A 8 21.82 10.17 9.73
N LEU A 9 20.70 10.10 9.02
CA LEU A 9 20.64 10.38 7.59
C LEU A 9 20.73 11.89 7.35
N THR A 10 21.44 12.27 6.29
CA THR A 10 21.46 13.63 5.75
C THR A 10 20.13 14.00 5.09
N ARG A 11 19.90 15.29 4.87
CA ARG A 11 18.66 15.77 4.24
C ARG A 11 18.51 15.26 2.81
N GLU A 12 19.63 15.13 2.11
CA GLU A 12 19.74 14.64 0.74
C GLU A 12 19.42 13.14 0.67
N GLU A 13 19.92 12.34 1.62
CA GLU A 13 19.59 10.92 1.72
C GLU A 13 18.11 10.70 2.04
N ILE A 14 17.54 11.52 2.95
CA ILE A 14 16.10 11.49 3.24
C ILE A 14 15.30 11.85 1.99
N ALA A 15 15.70 12.90 1.26
CA ALA A 15 15.04 13.33 0.03
C ALA A 15 15.07 12.25 -1.05
N GLU A 16 16.17 11.49 -1.15
CA GLU A 16 16.27 10.35 -2.06
C GLU A 16 15.34 9.21 -1.67
N ILE A 17 15.28 8.87 -0.38
CA ILE A 17 14.41 7.80 0.13
C ILE A 17 12.93 8.09 -0.13
N VAL A 18 12.51 9.35 0.03
CA VAL A 18 11.12 9.75 -0.17
C VAL A 18 10.80 10.16 -1.61
N ARG A 19 11.79 10.09 -2.52
CA ARG A 19 11.61 10.45 -3.93
C ARG A 19 10.60 9.50 -4.56
N GLY A 20 9.49 10.06 -5.05
CA GLY A 20 8.40 9.29 -5.68
C GLY A 20 7.36 8.72 -4.72
N LEU A 21 7.48 9.01 -3.41
CA LEU A 21 6.34 8.86 -2.52
C LEU A 21 5.34 9.98 -2.80
N ASP A 22 4.06 9.63 -2.82
CA ASP A 22 3.01 10.64 -2.90
C ASP A 22 3.09 11.58 -1.69
N PRO A 23 2.91 12.90 -1.90
CA PRO A 23 2.89 13.84 -0.79
C PRO A 23 1.78 13.47 0.19
N ILE A 24 2.06 13.66 1.49
CA ILE A 24 1.06 13.42 2.54
C ILE A 24 -0.16 14.31 2.30
N ASP A 25 -1.33 13.71 2.18
CA ASP A 25 -2.59 14.44 2.20
C ASP A 25 -2.94 14.85 3.63
N TRP A 26 -2.49 16.05 4.00
CA TRP A 26 -2.72 16.63 5.33
C TRP A 26 -4.21 16.86 5.64
N VAL A 27 -5.06 17.02 4.62
CA VAL A 27 -6.49 17.20 4.81
C VAL A 27 -7.12 15.86 5.18
N GLN A 28 -6.81 14.81 4.40
CA GLN A 28 -7.27 13.46 4.70
C GLN A 28 -6.81 13.01 6.10
N LEU A 29 -5.55 13.27 6.44
CA LEU A 29 -4.99 12.87 7.74
C LEU A 29 -5.70 13.57 8.90
N ARG A 30 -6.02 14.87 8.74
CA ARG A 30 -6.79 15.63 9.73
C ARG A 30 -8.21 15.12 9.88
N LEU A 31 -8.88 14.77 8.77
CA LEU A 31 -10.24 14.24 8.79
C LEU A 31 -10.29 12.87 9.47
N ILE A 32 -9.34 11.98 9.17
CA ILE A 32 -9.24 10.67 9.83
C ILE A 32 -8.96 10.85 11.32
N ALA A 33 -8.08 11.76 11.72
CA ALA A 33 -7.75 12.00 13.12
C ALA A 33 -8.93 12.52 13.97
N GLN A 34 -9.99 13.03 13.34
CA GLN A 34 -11.21 13.47 14.03
C GLN A 34 -12.22 12.33 14.25
N LEU A 35 -12.01 11.17 13.63
CA LEU A 35 -12.88 10.01 13.81
C LEU A 35 -12.54 9.25 15.11
N PRO A 36 -13.52 8.56 15.72
CA PRO A 36 -13.26 7.58 16.77
C PRO A 36 -12.22 6.53 16.34
N PRO A 37 -11.37 6.01 17.23
CA PRO A 37 -10.30 5.05 16.88
C PRO A 37 -10.77 3.84 16.05
N GLU A 38 -11.94 3.30 16.37
CA GLU A 38 -12.58 2.21 15.65
C GLU A 38 -12.93 2.59 14.19
N GLU A 39 -13.35 3.83 13.96
CA GLU A 39 -13.71 4.33 12.63
C GLU A 39 -12.48 4.67 11.79
N GLN A 40 -11.36 5.06 12.41
CA GLN A 40 -10.09 5.31 11.71
C GLN A 40 -9.62 4.05 10.96
N ILE A 41 -9.65 2.90 11.63
CA ILE A 41 -9.29 1.61 11.02
C ILE A 41 -10.27 1.26 9.90
N MET A 42 -11.57 1.46 10.12
CA MET A 42 -12.60 1.16 9.13
C MET A 42 -12.46 2.01 7.86
N ALA A 43 -12.06 3.29 7.99
CA ALA A 43 -11.77 4.15 6.84
C ALA A 43 -10.65 3.55 5.97
N GLY A 44 -9.55 3.11 6.59
CA GLY A 44 -8.46 2.44 5.90
C GLY A 44 -8.87 1.12 5.24
N MET A 45 -9.64 0.29 5.95
CA MET A 45 -10.14 -0.98 5.42
C MET A 45 -11.05 -0.77 4.20
N ARG A 46 -11.97 0.21 4.26
CA ARG A 46 -12.85 0.55 3.13
C ARG A 46 -12.06 1.04 1.92
N ALA A 47 -11.07 1.90 2.13
CA ALA A 47 -10.19 2.37 1.06
C ALA A 47 -9.42 1.21 0.40
N ALA A 48 -8.88 0.29 1.20
CA ALA A 48 -8.19 -0.90 0.70
C ALA A 48 -9.12 -1.82 -0.12
N GLU A 49 -10.34 -2.07 0.35
CA GLU A 49 -11.30 -2.89 -0.39
C GLU A 49 -11.77 -2.21 -1.69
N PHE A 50 -11.95 -0.89 -1.68
CA PHE A 50 -12.26 -0.13 -2.89
C PHE A 50 -11.14 -0.25 -3.93
N ALA A 51 -9.87 -0.06 -3.52
CA ALA A 51 -8.73 -0.23 -4.40
C ALA A 51 -8.66 -1.66 -5.00
N ARG A 52 -8.87 -2.69 -4.16
CA ARG A 52 -8.94 -4.09 -4.63
C ARG A 52 -10.08 -4.31 -5.61
N ALA A 53 -11.24 -3.68 -5.40
CA ALA A 53 -12.40 -3.79 -6.29
C ALA A 53 -12.13 -3.18 -7.67
N ILE A 54 -11.49 -2.02 -7.73
CA ILE A 54 -11.08 -1.39 -9.00
C ILE A 54 -10.12 -2.31 -9.76
N VAL A 55 -9.05 -2.76 -9.09
CA VAL A 55 -8.05 -3.65 -9.72
C VAL A 55 -8.70 -4.95 -10.19
N ARG A 56 -9.60 -5.52 -9.39
CA ARG A 56 -10.35 -6.73 -9.77
C ARG A 56 -11.20 -6.49 -11.03
N GLY A 57 -11.91 -5.37 -11.10
CA GLY A 57 -12.71 -5.01 -12.28
C GLY A 57 -11.86 -4.90 -13.54
N ALA A 58 -10.76 -4.15 -13.47
CA ALA A 58 -9.82 -4.01 -14.59
C ALA A 58 -9.20 -5.36 -15.02
N LEU A 59 -8.88 -6.24 -14.07
CA LEU A 59 -8.35 -7.57 -14.38
C LEU A 59 -9.40 -8.49 -15.02
N MET A 60 -10.68 -8.41 -14.60
CA MET A 60 -11.75 -9.19 -15.22
C MET A 60 -11.99 -8.79 -16.67
N GLU A 61 -11.91 -7.49 -16.98
CA GLU A 61 -11.99 -6.99 -18.36
C GLU A 61 -10.79 -7.46 -19.19
N ARG A 62 -9.58 -7.42 -18.62
CA ARG A 62 -8.34 -7.81 -19.29
C ARG A 62 -8.20 -9.34 -19.49
N PHE A 63 -8.76 -10.14 -18.58
CA PHE A 63 -8.65 -11.60 -18.58
C PHE A 63 -10.04 -12.26 -18.49
N PRO A 64 -10.88 -12.13 -19.53
CA PRO A 64 -12.29 -12.54 -19.48
C PRO A 64 -12.49 -14.06 -19.32
N ASN A 65 -11.48 -14.86 -19.65
CA ASN A 65 -11.52 -16.32 -19.57
C ASN A 65 -10.99 -16.88 -18.24
N GLU A 66 -10.46 -16.03 -17.36
CA GLU A 66 -9.97 -16.48 -16.06
C GLU A 66 -11.10 -16.65 -15.04
N THR A 67 -10.96 -17.65 -14.19
CA THR A 67 -11.85 -17.86 -13.05
C THR A 67 -11.69 -16.74 -12.02
N ARG A 68 -12.73 -16.53 -11.21
CA ARG A 68 -12.70 -15.59 -10.08
C ARG A 68 -11.51 -15.81 -9.14
N SER A 69 -11.12 -17.07 -8.92
CA SER A 69 -9.98 -17.43 -8.08
C SER A 69 -8.66 -16.94 -8.68
N GLN A 70 -8.45 -17.15 -9.98
CA GLN A 70 -7.25 -16.67 -10.69
C GLN A 70 -7.16 -15.15 -10.67
N ILE A 71 -8.28 -14.45 -10.92
CA ILE A 71 -8.35 -13.00 -10.80
C ILE A 71 -7.98 -12.54 -9.39
N ASN A 72 -8.53 -13.17 -8.34
CA ASN A 72 -8.21 -12.80 -6.95
C ASN A 72 -6.72 -13.01 -6.63
N MET A 73 -6.08 -14.05 -7.16
CA MET A 73 -4.64 -14.25 -7.00
C MET A 73 -3.82 -13.17 -7.70
N ARG A 74 -4.28 -12.66 -8.85
CA ARG A 74 -3.65 -11.52 -9.52
C ARG A 74 -3.81 -10.22 -8.74
N VAL A 75 -5.01 -9.97 -8.19
CA VAL A 75 -5.25 -8.83 -7.27
C VAL A 75 -4.29 -8.92 -6.08
N LEU A 76 -4.18 -10.10 -5.46
CA LEU A 76 -3.26 -10.31 -4.34
C LEU A 76 -1.82 -9.98 -4.75
N ARG A 77 -1.33 -10.57 -5.85
CA ARG A 77 0.01 -10.29 -6.38
C ARG A 77 0.26 -8.80 -6.63
N HIS A 78 -0.75 -8.05 -7.07
CA HIS A 78 -0.60 -6.61 -7.34
C HIS A 78 -0.34 -5.80 -6.07
N PHE A 79 -0.97 -6.16 -4.95
CA PHE A 79 -0.83 -5.45 -3.67
C PHE A 79 0.22 -6.04 -2.73
N THR A 80 0.74 -7.23 -3.02
CA THR A 80 1.81 -7.85 -2.23
C THR A 80 3.13 -7.80 -3.00
N THR A 81 4.09 -7.03 -2.53
CA THR A 81 5.48 -7.14 -3.00
C THR A 81 6.01 -8.50 -2.54
N VAL A 82 6.18 -9.45 -3.47
CA VAL A 82 6.86 -10.70 -3.16
C VAL A 82 8.34 -10.36 -2.97
N ARG A 83 8.78 -10.20 -1.72
CA ARG A 83 10.21 -10.17 -1.39
C ARG A 83 10.74 -11.58 -1.59
N MET A 84 11.29 -11.86 -2.77
CA MET A 84 12.13 -13.02 -2.97
C MET A 84 13.46 -12.70 -2.29
N GLU A 85 13.81 -13.39 -1.21
CA GLU A 85 15.18 -13.34 -0.70
C GLU A 85 16.10 -13.82 -1.82
N SER A 86 16.95 -12.93 -2.32
CA SER A 86 18.05 -13.29 -3.20
C SER A 86 19.00 -14.20 -2.41
N LYS A 87 19.09 -15.46 -2.82
CA LYS A 87 20.09 -16.42 -2.34
C LYS A 87 21.51 -15.94 -2.66
#